data_AF-A0A200R7Y4-F1
#
_entry.id   AF-A0A200R7Y4-F1
#
_cell.length_a   1.000
_cell.length_b   1.000
_cell.length_c   1.000
_cell.angle_alpha   90.00
_cell.angle_beta   90.00
_cell.angle_gamma   90.00
#
_symmetry.space_group_name_H-M   'P 1'
#
loop_
_entity.id
_entity.type
_entity.pdbx_description
1 polymer ?
#
loop_
_entity_poly.entity_id
_entity_poly.type
_entity_poly.pdbx_seq_one_letter_code
_entity_poly.pdbx_strand_id
1 'polypeptide(L)'
;MRTFLWSKKGTSKGYHLIKWSQLYTSMDKGRLGIKQVQHMNTALLAKWGWRFSKEKTQLWFLIIEEKYGPSPTSWFPKATQSTYGHSCWRHISACIQTIRNLYSFMIHSSSKISFWYDIWQGSKPLKAIALALFKLSTAQSGSIADFIVQSTHGKD
;
A
#
# COMPACT_ATOMS: atom_id res chain seq x y z
N MET A 1 -12.29 2.18 -21.69
CA MET A 1 -13.54 1.79 -21.00
C MET A 1 -14.72 2.71 -21.27
N ARG A 2 -14.54 4.03 -21.52
CA ARG A 2 -15.66 4.96 -21.79
C ARG A 2 -16.57 4.54 -22.95
N THR A 3 -16.04 3.86 -23.97
CA THR A 3 -16.78 3.49 -25.18
C THR A 3 -17.45 2.13 -25.11
N PHE A 4 -17.11 1.26 -24.15
CA PHE A 4 -17.53 -0.14 -24.15
C PHE A 4 -19.06 -0.30 -24.03
N LEU A 5 -19.69 0.40 -23.08
CA LEU A 5 -21.14 0.36 -22.88
C LEU A 5 -21.93 1.10 -23.96
N TRP A 6 -21.27 1.96 -24.73
CA TRP A 6 -21.92 2.88 -25.66
C TRP A 6 -21.52 2.60 -27.11
N SER A 7 -20.77 1.52 -27.36
CA SER A 7 -20.37 1.12 -28.70
C SER A 7 -21.54 0.41 -29.37
N LYS A 8 -22.01 0.95 -30.50
CA LYS A 8 -22.88 0.20 -31.41
C LYS A 8 -22.01 -0.72 -32.29
N LYS A 9 -22.58 -1.79 -32.85
CA LYS A 9 -21.93 -2.55 -33.93
C LYS A 9 -21.85 -1.65 -35.18
N GLY A 10 -20.64 -1.32 -35.63
CA GLY A 10 -20.37 -0.45 -36.79
C GLY A 10 -19.50 0.78 -36.46
N THR A 11 -19.16 1.60 -37.46
CA THR A 11 -18.27 2.78 -37.35
C THR A 11 -18.88 4.00 -36.63
N SER A 12 -20.10 3.90 -36.10
CA SER A 12 -20.77 5.02 -35.42
C SER A 12 -20.43 5.09 -33.93
N LYS A 13 -19.92 6.24 -33.47
CA LYS A 13 -19.73 6.53 -32.04
C LYS A 13 -21.12 6.72 -31.40
N GLY A 14 -21.49 5.87 -30.44
CA GLY A 14 -22.72 6.05 -29.67
C GLY A 14 -22.60 7.22 -28.68
N TYR A 15 -23.69 7.97 -28.52
CA TYR A 15 -23.78 9.09 -27.59
C TYR A 15 -23.85 8.60 -26.14
N HIS A 16 -23.13 9.29 -25.24
CA HIS A 16 -23.22 9.06 -23.79
C HIS A 16 -24.47 9.71 -23.22
N LEU A 17 -25.62 9.03 -23.30
CA LEU A 17 -26.91 9.56 -22.87
C LEU A 17 -27.11 9.56 -21.34
N ILE A 18 -26.26 8.85 -20.59
CA ILE A 18 -26.37 8.70 -19.14
C ILE A 18 -25.04 9.11 -18.48
N LYS A 19 -25.12 9.95 -17.44
CA LYS A 19 -23.96 10.34 -16.63
C LYS A 19 -23.40 9.12 -15.89
N TRP A 20 -22.08 8.93 -15.89
CA TRP A 20 -21.43 7.79 -15.20
C TRP A 20 -21.80 7.66 -13.72
N SER A 21 -22.03 8.79 -13.03
CA SER A 21 -22.50 8.81 -11.64
C SER A 21 -23.85 8.11 -11.44
N GLN A 22 -24.71 8.07 -12.46
CA GLN A 22 -25.99 7.38 -12.41
C GLN A 22 -25.85 5.86 -12.62
N LEU A 23 -24.78 5.40 -13.27
CA LEU A 23 -24.51 3.97 -13.43
C LEU A 23 -23.96 3.34 -12.13
N TYR A 24 -23.29 4.13 -11.29
CA TYR A 24 -22.67 3.66 -10.04
C TYR A 24 -23.62 3.56 -8.84
N THR A 25 -24.87 3.98 -9.00
CA THR A 25 -25.85 3.97 -7.90
C THR A 25 -26.40 2.55 -7.68
N SER A 26 -26.70 2.18 -6.42
CA SER A 26 -27.17 0.82 -6.08
C SER A 26 -28.44 0.43 -6.84
N MET A 27 -28.59 -0.88 -7.06
CA MET A 27 -29.76 -1.46 -7.73
C MET A 27 -31.07 -1.14 -7.01
N ASP A 28 -31.02 -0.93 -5.70
CA ASP A 28 -32.18 -0.58 -4.86
C ASP A 28 -32.82 0.76 -5.26
N LYS A 29 -32.09 1.59 -6.02
CA LYS A 29 -32.58 2.86 -6.58
C LYS A 29 -32.98 2.75 -8.05
N GLY A 30 -33.22 1.54 -8.56
CA GLY A 30 -33.66 1.28 -9.93
C GLY A 30 -32.59 1.56 -11.00
N ARG A 31 -31.31 1.46 -10.63
CA ARG A 31 -30.16 1.76 -11.49
C ARG A 31 -29.30 0.52 -11.73
N LEU A 32 -28.33 0.62 -12.64
CA LEU A 32 -27.58 -0.54 -13.15
C LEU A 32 -26.64 -1.19 -12.12
N GLY A 33 -26.36 -0.54 -10.98
CA GLY A 33 -25.59 -1.15 -9.89
C GLY A 33 -24.11 -1.43 -10.20
N ILE A 34 -23.55 -0.78 -11.23
CA ILE A 34 -22.17 -1.04 -11.64
C ILE A 34 -21.23 -0.49 -10.56
N LYS A 35 -20.36 -1.32 -9.99
CA LYS A 35 -19.33 -0.83 -9.06
C LYS A 35 -18.41 0.16 -9.77
N GLN A 36 -18.09 1.27 -9.09
CA GLN A 36 -17.19 2.28 -9.65
C GLN A 36 -15.81 1.66 -9.90
N VAL A 37 -15.42 1.59 -11.18
CA VAL A 37 -14.17 0.94 -11.63
C VAL A 37 -12.94 1.53 -10.93
N GLN A 38 -12.96 2.83 -10.64
CA GLN A 38 -11.88 3.49 -9.91
C GLN A 38 -11.70 2.90 -8.51
N HIS A 39 -12.78 2.71 -7.74
CA HIS A 39 -12.71 2.10 -6.40
C HIS A 39 -12.25 0.65 -6.46
N MET A 40 -12.74 -0.12 -7.44
CA MET A 40 -12.28 -1.51 -7.64
C MET A 40 -10.80 -1.55 -7.99
N ASN A 41 -10.33 -0.66 -8.86
CA ASN A 41 -8.93 -0.58 -9.22
C ASN A 41 -8.06 -0.22 -8.00
N THR A 42 -8.45 0.78 -7.21
CA THR A 42 -7.75 1.13 -5.96
C THR A 42 -7.71 -0.05 -4.99
N ALA A 43 -8.83 -0.79 -4.82
CA ALA A 43 -8.86 -1.97 -3.96
C ALA A 43 -7.96 -3.10 -4.48
N LEU A 44 -7.89 -3.31 -5.79
CA LEU A 44 -6.98 -4.30 -6.40
C LEU A 44 -5.51 -3.90 -6.24
N LEU A 45 -5.17 -2.61 -6.40
CA LEU A 45 -3.82 -2.10 -6.13
C LEU A 45 -3.45 -2.24 -4.65
N ALA A 46 -4.39 -1.95 -3.74
CA ALA A 46 -4.23 -2.16 -2.30
C ALA A 46 -3.98 -3.63 -1.96
N LYS A 47 -4.71 -4.56 -2.63
CA LYS A 47 -4.53 -6.00 -2.47
C LYS A 47 -3.08 -6.42 -2.79
N TRP A 48 -2.45 -5.82 -3.80
CA TRP A 48 -1.04 -6.09 -4.09
C TRP A 48 -0.10 -5.63 -2.96
N GLY A 49 -0.40 -4.51 -2.30
CA GLY A 49 0.34 -4.08 -1.10
C GLY A 49 0.20 -5.06 0.05
N TRP A 50 -1.00 -5.58 0.28
CA TRP A 50 -1.24 -6.63 1.27
C TRP A 50 -0.43 -7.91 0.96
N ARG A 51 -0.45 -8.35 -0.31
CA ARG A 51 0.36 -9.49 -0.76
C ARG A 51 1.85 -9.24 -0.56
N PHE A 52 2.34 -8.03 -0.82
CA PHE A 52 3.75 -7.67 -0.60
C PHE A 52 4.18 -7.82 0.86
N SER A 53 3.30 -7.54 1.81
CA SER A 53 3.54 -7.74 3.24
C SER A 53 3.61 -9.23 3.63
N LYS A 54 2.80 -10.09 3.00
CA LYS A 54 2.64 -11.50 3.40
C LYS A 54 3.53 -12.47 2.63
N GLU A 55 3.69 -12.28 1.33
CA GLU A 55 4.27 -13.26 0.39
C GLU A 55 5.78 -13.08 0.19
N LYS A 56 6.54 -13.00 1.30
CA LYS A 56 7.99 -12.70 1.28
C LYS A 56 8.88 -13.76 0.64
N THR A 57 8.36 -14.98 0.46
CA THR A 57 9.11 -16.12 -0.11
C THR A 57 8.76 -16.37 -1.57
N GLN A 58 7.80 -15.63 -2.12
CA GLN A 58 7.33 -15.87 -3.49
C GLN A 58 8.28 -15.24 -4.51
N LEU A 59 8.48 -15.91 -5.64
CA LEU A 59 9.41 -15.46 -6.69
C LEU A 59 9.12 -14.02 -7.15
N TRP A 60 7.84 -13.67 -7.30
CA TRP A 60 7.46 -12.32 -7.71
C TRP A 60 7.93 -11.26 -6.70
N PHE A 61 7.92 -11.57 -5.40
CA PHE A 61 8.39 -10.66 -4.36
C PHE A 61 9.91 -10.48 -4.47
N LEU A 62 10.65 -11.58 -4.64
CA LEU A 62 12.10 -11.56 -4.81
C LEU A 62 12.52 -10.73 -6.03
N ILE A 63 11.84 -10.92 -7.17
CA ILE A 63 12.09 -10.14 -8.40
C ILE A 63 11.87 -8.65 -8.16
N ILE A 64 10.82 -8.30 -7.40
CA ILE A 64 10.50 -6.90 -7.10
C ILE A 64 11.54 -6.28 -6.17
N GLU A 65 11.97 -6.97 -5.12
CA GLU A 65 13.02 -6.47 -4.22
C GLU A 65 14.36 -6.34 -4.95
N GLU A 66 14.73 -7.29 -5.79
CA GLU A 66 15.96 -7.22 -6.57
C GLU A 66 15.93 -6.05 -7.55
N LYS A 67 14.81 -5.85 -8.25
CA LYS A 67 14.68 -4.80 -9.27
C LYS A 67 14.59 -3.38 -8.70
N TYR A 68 13.92 -3.20 -7.57
CA TYR A 68 13.63 -1.88 -7.00
C TYR A 68 14.40 -1.57 -5.72
N GLY A 69 15.19 -2.53 -5.24
CA GLY A 69 15.94 -2.49 -4.00
C GLY A 69 15.09 -2.89 -2.78
N PRO A 70 15.75 -3.27 -1.67
CA PRO A 70 15.09 -3.70 -0.46
C PRO A 70 14.25 -2.57 0.13
N SER A 71 13.10 -2.94 0.68
CA SER A 71 12.26 -1.96 1.37
C SER A 71 12.78 -1.64 2.77
N PRO A 72 12.74 -0.36 3.21
CA PRO A 72 13.04 0.00 4.60
C PRO A 72 12.04 -0.57 5.61
N THR A 73 10.87 -1.05 5.15
CA THR A 73 9.83 -1.63 5.98
C THR A 73 9.40 -2.97 5.40
N SER A 74 9.15 -3.98 6.24
CA SER A 74 8.65 -5.27 5.78
C SER A 74 7.24 -5.19 5.16
N TRP A 75 6.52 -4.08 5.38
CA TRP A 75 5.11 -3.99 5.05
C TRP A 75 4.83 -3.42 3.67
N PHE A 76 5.60 -2.42 3.25
CA PHE A 76 5.34 -1.66 2.03
C PHE A 76 6.53 -1.66 1.12
N PRO A 77 6.36 -1.65 -0.21
CA PRO A 77 7.47 -1.54 -1.13
C PRO A 77 8.10 -0.15 -1.06
N LYS A 78 9.39 -0.07 -1.42
CA LYS A 78 10.09 1.21 -1.58
C LYS A 78 9.37 2.07 -2.64
N ALA A 79 9.26 3.37 -2.38
CA ALA A 79 8.73 4.30 -3.36
C ALA A 79 9.64 4.32 -4.60
N THR A 80 9.08 4.02 -5.77
CA THR A 80 9.84 3.89 -7.02
C THR A 80 9.83 5.21 -7.78
N GLN A 81 11.01 5.79 -8.05
CA GLN A 81 11.19 7.05 -8.79
C GLN A 81 11.64 6.84 -10.25
N SER A 82 11.32 5.70 -10.89
CA SER A 82 11.82 5.41 -12.25
C SER A 82 11.46 6.51 -13.25
N THR A 83 12.50 7.08 -13.87
CA THR A 83 12.43 8.13 -14.90
C THR A 83 11.89 7.61 -16.24
N TYR A 84 11.99 6.29 -16.49
CA TYR A 84 11.59 5.68 -17.76
C TYR A 84 10.44 4.68 -17.57
N GLY A 85 9.36 4.88 -18.35
CA GLY A 85 8.25 3.95 -18.56
C GLY A 85 7.05 4.03 -17.59
N HIS A 86 5.86 3.76 -18.13
CA HIS A 86 4.62 3.52 -17.37
C HIS A 86 4.62 2.11 -16.75
N SER A 87 5.46 1.85 -15.75
CA SER A 87 5.46 0.53 -15.11
C SER A 87 4.17 0.32 -14.29
N CYS A 88 3.54 -0.85 -14.40
CA CYS A 88 2.42 -1.23 -13.55
C CYS A 88 2.82 -1.15 -12.07
N TRP A 89 4.07 -1.54 -11.75
CA TRP A 89 4.60 -1.48 -10.40
C TRP A 89 4.67 -0.05 -9.82
N ARG A 90 4.92 0.97 -10.66
CA ARG A 90 4.89 2.38 -10.22
C ARG A 90 3.49 2.80 -9.75
N HIS A 91 2.44 2.34 -10.43
CA HIS A 91 1.07 2.66 -10.03
C HIS A 91 0.67 1.91 -8.75
N ILE A 92 1.10 0.65 -8.63
CA ILE A 92 0.94 -0.14 -7.41
C ILE A 92 1.67 0.54 -6.23
N SER A 93 2.96 0.85 -6.39
CA SER A 93 3.76 1.47 -5.33
C SER A 93 3.21 2.84 -4.92
N ALA A 94 2.81 3.69 -5.87
CA ALA A 94 2.18 4.98 -5.57
C ALA A 94 0.86 4.83 -4.80
N CYS A 95 -0.03 3.94 -5.23
CA CYS A 95 -1.29 3.67 -4.53
C CYS A 95 -1.04 3.19 -3.09
N ILE A 96 -0.05 2.30 -2.92
CA ILE A 96 0.32 1.78 -1.60
C ILE A 96 0.89 2.89 -0.70
N GLN A 97 1.69 3.81 -1.22
CA GLN A 97 2.18 4.95 -0.43
C GLN A 97 1.03 5.87 0.03
N THR A 98 -0.01 6.06 -0.80
CA THR A 98 -1.20 6.82 -0.36
C THR A 98 -1.93 6.10 0.77
N ILE A 99 -2.11 4.78 0.65
CA ILE A 99 -2.70 3.95 1.71
C ILE A 99 -1.83 3.97 2.97
N ARG A 100 -0.51 4.16 2.81
CA ARG A 100 0.43 4.16 3.93
C ARG A 100 0.08 5.18 5.01
N ASN A 101 -0.42 6.33 4.58
CA ASN A 101 -0.80 7.42 5.47
C ASN A 101 -2.16 7.19 6.17
N LEU A 102 -2.91 6.16 5.78
CA LEU A 102 -4.25 5.88 6.26
C LEU A 102 -4.33 4.70 7.24
N TYR A 103 -3.24 3.95 7.44
CA TYR A 103 -3.22 2.82 8.37
C TYR A 103 -2.40 3.15 9.62
N SER A 104 -2.74 2.51 10.73
CA SER A 104 -1.92 2.44 11.93
C SER A 104 -1.63 0.98 12.28
N PHE A 105 -0.43 0.68 12.75
CA PHE A 105 -0.11 -0.66 13.22
C PHE A 105 -0.63 -0.85 14.64
N MET A 106 -1.39 -1.92 14.87
CA MET A 106 -1.67 -2.38 16.23
C MET A 106 -0.58 -3.37 16.64
N ILE A 107 0.14 -3.07 17.72
CA ILE A 107 1.30 -3.82 18.20
C ILE A 107 0.82 -5.15 18.80
N HIS A 108 0.63 -6.16 17.95
CA HIS A 108 0.40 -7.54 18.40
C HIS A 108 1.66 -8.40 18.28
N SER A 109 2.59 -8.02 17.40
CA SER A 109 3.85 -8.73 17.18
C SER A 109 4.96 -7.72 16.90
N SER A 110 5.82 -7.49 17.89
CA SER A 110 6.89 -6.50 17.86
C SER A 110 8.07 -6.87 16.94
N SER A 111 8.15 -8.12 16.48
CA SER A 111 9.27 -8.62 15.66
C SER A 111 9.20 -8.20 14.19
N LYS A 112 8.02 -7.84 13.69
CA LYS A 112 7.83 -7.46 12.26
C LYS A 112 7.75 -5.96 12.03
N ILE A 113 7.61 -5.18 13.11
CA ILE A 113 7.46 -3.74 13.04
C ILE A 113 8.84 -3.13 13.25
N SER A 114 9.30 -2.32 12.29
CA SER A 114 10.56 -1.59 12.40
C SER A 114 10.42 -0.46 13.41
N PHE A 115 11.36 -0.38 14.35
CA PHE A 115 11.35 0.64 15.40
C PHE A 115 11.45 2.06 14.82
N TRP A 116 12.29 2.24 13.81
CA TRP A 116 12.60 3.55 13.23
C TRP A 116 11.71 3.94 12.04
N TYR A 117 11.34 2.97 11.20
CA TYR A 117 10.72 3.23 9.90
C TYR A 117 9.19 3.09 9.88
N ASP A 118 8.61 2.34 10.83
CA ASP A 118 7.16 2.13 10.91
C ASP A 118 6.49 3.11 11.88
N ILE A 119 5.20 3.39 11.63
CA ILE A 119 4.36 4.22 12.50
C ILE A 119 3.65 3.28 13.47
N TRP A 120 4.29 3.04 14.61
CA TRP A 120 3.74 2.23 15.70
C TRP A 120 3.28 3.07 16.89
N GLN A 121 3.72 4.33 16.98
CA GLN A 121 3.25 5.31 17.97
C GLN A 121 3.07 6.69 17.32
N GLY A 122 1.91 7.32 17.54
CA GLY A 122 1.61 8.64 17.01
C GLY A 122 1.28 8.66 15.50
N SER A 123 1.66 9.74 14.82
CA SER A 123 1.30 10.02 13.41
C SER A 123 2.46 9.96 12.42
N LYS A 124 3.70 9.83 12.89
CA LYS A 124 4.92 9.83 12.07
C LYS A 124 5.91 8.78 12.57
N PRO A 125 6.77 8.22 11.70
CA PRO A 125 7.78 7.26 12.11
C PRO A 125 8.83 7.94 13.00
N LEU A 126 9.40 7.20 13.95
CA LEU A 126 10.35 7.76 14.92
C LEU A 126 11.60 8.36 14.27
N LYS A 127 12.05 7.80 13.13
CA LYS A 127 13.14 8.37 12.32
C LYS A 127 12.89 9.82 11.90
N ALA A 128 11.64 10.19 11.63
CA ALA A 128 11.28 11.54 11.21
C ALA A 128 11.22 12.52 12.38
N ILE A 129 10.94 12.03 13.60
CA ILE A 129 10.83 12.85 14.81
C ILE A 129 12.21 13.02 15.46
N ALA A 130 12.97 11.93 15.56
CA ALA A 130 14.23 11.86 16.30
C ALA A 130 15.40 11.45 15.40
N LEU A 131 15.65 12.23 14.35
CA LEU A 131 16.72 11.94 13.37
C LEU A 131 18.11 11.89 14.01
N ALA A 132 18.37 12.71 15.04
CA ALA A 132 19.63 12.70 15.78
C ALA A 132 19.85 11.37 16.51
N LEU A 133 18.83 10.85 17.20
CA LEU A 133 18.89 9.55 17.87
C LEU A 133 19.02 8.41 16.85
N PHE A 134 18.33 8.50 15.71
CA PHE A 134 18.47 7.52 14.63
C PHE A 134 19.92 7.41 14.13
N LYS A 135 20.62 8.55 13.96
CA LYS A 135 22.02 8.56 13.52
C LYS A 135 22.97 7.94 14.55
N LEU A 136 22.66 8.09 15.83
CA LEU A 136 23.45 7.53 16.94
C LEU A 136 23.13 6.05 17.23
N SER A 137 21.99 5.57 16.77
CA SER A 137 21.56 4.18 16.97
C SER A 137 22.44 3.21 16.18
N THR A 138 22.91 2.15 16.84
CA THR A 138 23.62 1.03 16.22
C THR A 138 22.67 0.11 15.44
N ALA A 139 21.43 -0.07 15.91
CA ALA A 139 20.42 -0.93 15.29
C ALA A 139 19.40 -0.14 14.43
N GLN A 140 19.86 0.53 13.37
CA GLN A 140 18.99 1.37 12.52
C GLN A 140 17.89 0.60 11.77
N SER A 141 18.08 -0.69 11.52
CA SER A 141 17.12 -1.59 10.88
C SER A 141 16.41 -2.52 11.88
N GLY A 142 16.60 -2.33 13.18
CA GLY A 142 16.03 -3.18 14.23
C GLY A 142 14.50 -3.14 14.28
N SER A 143 13.92 -4.27 14.67
CA SER A 143 12.50 -4.40 15.00
C SER A 143 12.21 -3.89 16.41
N ILE A 144 10.96 -3.57 16.73
CA ILE A 144 10.58 -3.17 18.10
C ILE A 144 10.99 -4.25 19.12
N ALA A 145 10.93 -5.53 18.77
CA ALA A 145 11.34 -6.62 19.66
C ALA A 145 12.82 -6.51 20.07
N ASP A 146 13.69 -6.02 19.18
CA ASP A 146 15.12 -5.85 19.47
C ASP A 146 15.39 -4.70 20.43
N PHE A 147 14.48 -3.74 20.53
CA PHE A 147 14.57 -2.57 21.42
C PHE A 147 13.82 -2.76 22.74
N ILE A 148 12.91 -3.73 22.83
CA ILE A 148 12.25 -4.09 24.09
C ILE A 148 13.20 -5.02 24.84
N VAL A 149 13.98 -4.46 25.76
CA VAL A 149 14.58 -5.25 26.83
C VAL A 149 13.40 -5.74 27.68
N GLN A 150 13.14 -7.06 27.69
CA GLN A 150 12.22 -7.63 28.66
C GLN A 150 12.74 -7.21 30.04
N SER A 151 12.01 -6.36 30.75
CA SER A 151 12.24 -6.19 32.17
C SER A 151 12.01 -7.56 32.79
N THR A 152 13.09 -8.29 33.05
CA THR A 152 13.06 -9.47 33.88
C THR A 152 12.53 -8.99 35.22
N HIS A 153 11.25 -9.22 35.43
CA HIS A 153 10.60 -9.04 36.71
C HIS A 153 11.36 -9.93 37.67
N GLY A 154 12.17 -9.31 38.53
CA GLY A 154 12.77 -9.98 39.67
C GLY A 154 11.64 -10.63 40.43
N LYS A 155 11.63 -11.97 40.45
CA LYS A 155 10.89 -12.70 41.45
C LYS A 155 11.85 -12.85 42.62
N ASP A 156 11.37 -12.28 43.72
CA ASP A 156 11.86 -12.35 45.09
C ASP A 156 12.33 -13.75 45.50
#